data_AF-A0A1A2ATI1-F1
#
_entry.id   AF-A0A1A2ATI1-F1
#
_cell.length_a   1.000
_cell.length_b   1.000
_cell.length_c   1.000
_cell.angle_alpha   90.00
_cell.angle_beta   90.00
_cell.angle_gamma   90.00
#
_symmetry.space_group_name_H-M   'P 1'
#
loop_
_entity.id
_entity.type
_entity.pdbx_description
1 polymer ?
#
loop_
_entity_poly.entity_id
_entity_poly.type
_entity_poly.pdbx_seq_one_letter_code
_entity_poly.pdbx_strand_id
1 'polypeptide(L)'
;MTNPDHVPLFEPSAFQVKIDFDADAAYLRLSHERVARTRRFDGSEAVLVKLDASGRPVGIEVIGLKTELPLDRLAQVYNFSDSLIIALKNFQQQLWDAAYSHSTGIGDALVAPSRPA
;
A
#
# COMPACT_ATOMS: atom_id res chain seq x y z
N MET A 1 -24.43 1.38 30.80
CA MET A 1 -24.40 2.18 29.56
C MET A 1 -23.12 1.82 28.84
N THR A 2 -23.18 0.90 27.88
CA THR A 2 -22.04 0.50 27.05
C THR A 2 -21.97 1.44 25.86
N ASN A 3 -20.85 2.12 25.70
CA ASN A 3 -20.56 2.98 24.55
C ASN A 3 -20.47 2.10 23.29
N PRO A 4 -21.34 2.25 22.27
CA PRO A 4 -21.12 1.60 20.99
C PRO A 4 -20.01 2.38 20.25
N ASP A 5 -19.29 1.74 19.34
CA ASP A 5 -18.40 2.38 18.35
C ASP A 5 -16.94 2.70 18.72
N HIS A 6 -16.28 1.88 19.54
CA HIS A 6 -14.83 1.70 19.36
C HIS A 6 -14.57 0.49 18.47
N VAL A 7 -14.61 0.68 17.16
CA VAL A 7 -13.97 -0.27 16.23
C VAL A 7 -12.46 -0.18 16.49
N PRO A 8 -11.79 -1.27 16.90
CA PRO A 8 -10.36 -1.22 17.17
C PRO A 8 -9.61 -0.82 15.90
N LEU A 9 -8.71 0.16 16.02
CA LEU A 9 -7.81 0.54 14.94
C LEU A 9 -6.91 -0.65 14.62
N PHE A 10 -6.68 -0.87 13.33
CA PHE A 10 -5.72 -1.87 12.89
C PHE A 10 -4.30 -1.31 13.03
N GLU A 11 -3.52 -1.91 13.92
CA GLU A 11 -2.10 -1.64 14.09
C GLU A 11 -1.28 -2.84 13.57
N PRO A 12 -0.34 -2.62 12.65
CA PRO A 12 0.54 -3.67 12.14
C PRO A 12 1.59 -4.07 13.18
N SER A 13 1.92 -5.37 13.23
CA SER A 13 2.93 -5.91 14.13
C SER A 13 4.32 -6.04 13.49
N ALA A 14 4.42 -5.91 12.16
CA ALA A 14 5.67 -5.90 11.42
C ALA A 14 5.51 -5.27 10.05
N PHE A 15 6.36 -4.30 9.71
CA PHE A 15 6.40 -3.67 8.39
C PHE A 15 7.57 -4.20 7.56
N GLN A 16 7.28 -4.80 6.41
CA GLN A 16 8.30 -5.20 5.45
C GLN A 16 7.89 -4.80 4.04
N VAL A 17 8.81 -4.14 3.34
CA VAL A 17 8.64 -3.76 1.93
C VAL A 17 9.53 -4.64 1.06
N LYS A 18 8.98 -5.11 -0.05
CA LYS A 18 9.74 -5.71 -1.15
C LYS A 18 9.29 -5.08 -2.46
N ILE A 19 10.24 -4.52 -3.21
CA ILE A 19 10.01 -4.01 -4.56
C ILE A 19 10.57 -5.03 -5.55
N ASP A 20 9.80 -5.31 -6.59
CA ASP A 20 10.15 -6.22 -7.68
C ASP A 20 10.05 -5.43 -9.01
N PHE A 21 11.19 -4.96 -9.50
CA PHE A 21 11.25 -4.13 -10.71
C PHE A 21 10.92 -4.91 -11.97
N ASP A 22 11.25 -6.21 -12.02
CA ASP A 22 10.96 -7.06 -13.18
C ASP A 22 9.45 -7.29 -13.34
N ALA A 23 8.73 -7.36 -12.21
CA ALA A 23 7.27 -7.48 -12.19
C ALA A 23 6.53 -6.13 -12.18
N ASP A 24 7.26 -5.00 -12.17
CA ASP A 24 6.70 -3.65 -11.92
C ASP A 24 5.74 -3.65 -10.72
N ALA A 25 6.15 -4.27 -9.60
CA ALA A 25 5.28 -4.52 -8.47
C ALA A 25 5.96 -4.29 -7.13
N ALA A 26 5.15 -4.01 -6.11
CA ALA A 26 5.63 -3.88 -4.74
C ALA A 26 4.70 -4.56 -3.75
N TYR A 27 5.32 -5.12 -2.72
CA TYR A 27 4.68 -5.89 -1.67
C TYR A 27 4.97 -5.22 -0.34
N LEU A 28 3.92 -4.86 0.37
CA LEU A 28 3.96 -4.40 1.74
C LEU A 28 3.35 -5.47 2.64
N ARG A 29 4.13 -5.99 3.58
CA ARG A 29 3.64 -6.85 4.66
C ARG A 29 3.36 -6.00 5.89
N LEU A 30 2.19 -6.20 6.50
CA LEU A 30 1.71 -5.47 7.68
C LEU A 30 1.76 -6.33 8.96
N SER A 31 1.75 -7.64 8.83
CA SER A 31 1.90 -8.55 9.96
C SER A 31 2.46 -9.91 9.56
N HIS A 32 2.84 -10.72 10.54
CA HIS A 32 3.31 -12.09 10.30
C HIS A 32 2.18 -13.10 10.05
N GLU A 33 0.93 -12.68 10.22
CA GLU A 33 -0.25 -13.53 10.07
C GLU A 33 -0.38 -14.13 8.65
N ARG A 34 -1.09 -15.25 8.57
CA ARG A 34 -1.28 -15.98 7.31
C ARG A 34 -2.31 -15.26 6.42
N VAL A 35 -1.98 -15.14 5.14
CA VAL A 35 -2.95 -14.70 4.12
C VAL A 35 -3.98 -15.80 3.91
N ALA A 36 -5.25 -15.50 4.20
CA ALA A 36 -6.39 -16.36 3.89
C ALA A 36 -7.01 -15.99 2.55
N ARG A 37 -7.02 -14.70 2.19
CA ARG A 37 -7.61 -14.21 0.95
C ARG A 37 -6.87 -13.01 0.39
N THR A 38 -6.79 -12.91 -0.94
CA THR A 38 -6.37 -11.69 -1.65
C THR A 38 -7.57 -11.10 -2.38
N ARG A 39 -7.73 -9.77 -2.35
CA ARG A 39 -8.81 -9.07 -3.04
C ARG A 39 -8.29 -7.82 -3.74
N ARG A 40 -8.81 -7.55 -4.93
CA ARG A 40 -8.71 -6.23 -5.55
C ARG A 40 -9.44 -5.20 -4.71
N PHE A 41 -8.79 -4.07 -4.46
CA PHE A 41 -9.37 -2.97 -3.70
C PHE A 41 -10.19 -2.08 -4.63
N ASP A 42 -11.47 -1.84 -4.29
CA ASP A 42 -12.40 -1.01 -5.08
C ASP A 42 -12.41 -1.31 -6.59
N GLY A 43 -12.23 -2.58 -6.97
CA GLY A 43 -12.19 -3.02 -8.37
C GLY A 43 -10.91 -2.64 -9.12
N SER A 44 -9.92 -2.06 -8.46
CA SER A 44 -8.61 -1.74 -9.03
C SER A 44 -7.85 -3.01 -9.41
N GLU A 45 -7.31 -3.03 -10.63
CA GLU A 45 -6.36 -4.06 -11.07
C GLU A 45 -4.97 -3.86 -10.47
N ALA A 46 -4.68 -2.67 -9.95
CA ALA A 46 -3.36 -2.26 -9.52
C ALA A 46 -3.14 -2.37 -7.99
N VAL A 47 -4.20 -2.51 -7.20
CA VAL A 47 -4.11 -2.57 -5.73
C VAL A 47 -4.82 -3.80 -5.20
N LEU A 48 -4.05 -4.68 -4.57
CA LEU A 48 -4.54 -5.89 -3.94
C LEU A 48 -4.30 -5.83 -2.43
N VAL A 49 -5.32 -6.20 -1.65
CA VAL A 49 -5.23 -6.31 -0.20
C VAL A 49 -5.26 -7.79 0.17
N LYS A 50 -4.26 -8.19 0.96
CA LYS A 50 -4.13 -9.53 1.52
C LYS A 50 -4.75 -9.52 2.90
N LEU A 51 -5.71 -10.40 3.13
CA LEU A 51 -6.53 -10.49 4.33
C LEU A 51 -6.27 -11.82 5.06
N ASP A 52 -6.29 -11.79 6.38
CA ASP A 52 -6.38 -13.00 7.20
C ASP A 52 -7.78 -13.61 7.19
N ALA A 53 -7.95 -14.71 7.93
CA ALA A 53 -9.24 -15.42 8.03
C ALA A 53 -10.35 -14.59 8.70
N SER A 54 -9.99 -13.56 9.45
CA SER A 54 -10.92 -12.62 10.11
C SER A 54 -11.23 -11.40 9.24
N GLY A 55 -10.67 -11.33 8.03
CA GLY A 55 -10.83 -10.19 7.13
C GLY A 55 -9.96 -8.99 7.47
N ARG A 56 -8.96 -9.13 8.35
CA ARG A 56 -8.02 -8.06 8.67
C ARG A 56 -6.88 -8.03 7.64
N PRO A 57 -6.43 -6.85 7.22
CA PRO A 57 -5.34 -6.72 6.27
C PRO A 57 -4.01 -7.15 6.91
N VAL A 58 -3.28 -8.02 6.21
CA VAL A 58 -1.96 -8.52 6.60
C VAL A 58 -0.88 -8.14 5.58
N GLY A 59 -1.30 -7.60 4.44
CA GLY A 59 -0.42 -7.04 3.43
C GLY A 59 -1.16 -6.31 2.32
N ILE A 60 -0.41 -5.51 1.57
CA ILE A 60 -0.85 -4.78 0.38
C ILE A 60 0.11 -5.14 -0.75
N GLU A 61 -0.42 -5.33 -1.93
CA GLU A 61 0.35 -5.55 -3.16
C GLU A 61 -0.07 -4.51 -4.19
N VAL A 62 0.92 -3.88 -4.80
CA VAL A 62 0.76 -2.83 -5.78
C VAL A 62 1.37 -3.31 -7.08
N ILE A 63 0.61 -3.20 -8.16
CA ILE A 63 1.05 -3.45 -9.53
C ILE A 63 1.15 -2.08 -10.21
N GLY A 64 2.27 -1.83 -10.87
CA GLY A 64 2.70 -0.52 -11.33
C GLY A 64 3.35 0.27 -10.21
N LEU A 65 4.67 0.46 -10.23
CA LEU A 65 5.39 1.26 -9.22
C LEU A 65 5.04 2.75 -9.26
N LYS A 66 4.41 3.21 -10.34
CA LYS A 66 3.87 4.57 -10.50
C LYS A 66 2.43 4.71 -10.00
N THR A 67 1.77 3.61 -9.63
CA THR A 67 0.39 3.60 -9.15
C THR A 67 0.25 4.39 -7.86
N GLU A 68 -0.73 5.29 -7.82
CA GLU A 68 -1.14 5.98 -6.60
C GLU A 68 -1.99 5.05 -5.73
N LEU A 69 -1.66 4.97 -4.45
CA LEU A 69 -2.45 4.22 -3.49
C LEU A 69 -3.65 5.05 -3.04
N PRO A 70 -4.87 4.50 -3.03
CA PRO A 70 -6.06 5.19 -2.52
C PRO A 70 -6.07 5.17 -0.98
N LEU A 71 -5.12 5.86 -0.36
CA LEU A 71 -4.82 5.76 1.08
C LEU A 71 -5.99 6.14 1.97
N ASP A 72 -6.69 7.24 1.68
CA ASP A 72 -7.84 7.69 2.47
C ASP A 72 -8.96 6.64 2.45
N ARG A 73 -9.17 6.01 1.29
CA ARG A 73 -10.20 4.99 1.12
C ARG A 73 -9.81 3.68 1.78
N LEU A 74 -8.55 3.27 1.66
CA LEU A 74 -8.00 2.12 2.38
C LEU A 74 -8.14 2.29 3.90
N ALA A 75 -7.80 3.48 4.41
CA ALA A 75 -7.93 3.80 5.83
C ALA A 75 -9.38 3.72 6.30
N GLN A 76 -10.31 4.25 5.52
CA GLN A 76 -11.74 4.19 5.84
C GLN A 76 -12.28 2.75 5.84
N VAL A 77 -11.94 1.94 4.85
CA VAL A 77 -12.47 0.57 4.69
C VAL A 77 -11.90 -0.38 5.74
N TYR A 78 -10.63 -0.24 6.09
CA TYR A 78 -9.92 -1.16 6.98
C TYR A 78 -9.61 -0.59 8.37
N ASN A 79 -10.09 0.61 8.67
CA ASN A 79 -9.90 1.29 9.95
C ASN A 79 -8.42 1.36 10.36
N PHE A 80 -7.58 1.82 9.43
CA PHE A 80 -6.14 1.97 9.67
C PHE A 80 -5.85 3.06 10.70
N SER A 81 -4.84 2.81 11.52
CA SER A 81 -4.30 3.83 12.41
C SER A 81 -3.56 4.94 11.65
N ASP A 82 -3.44 6.11 12.28
CA ASP A 82 -2.66 7.23 11.74
C ASP A 82 -1.21 6.83 11.47
N SER A 83 -0.61 6.02 12.36
CA SER A 83 0.75 5.49 12.20
C SER A 83 0.89 4.65 10.94
N LEU A 84 -0.09 3.78 10.66
CA LEU A 84 -0.11 2.98 9.45
C LEU A 84 -0.33 3.85 8.20
N ILE A 85 -1.20 4.86 8.28
CA ILE A 85 -1.39 5.80 7.16
C ILE A 85 -0.09 6.53 6.83
N ILE A 86 0.67 6.98 7.84
CA ILE A 86 1.98 7.61 7.66
C ILE A 86 2.96 6.63 7.00
N ALA A 87 3.02 5.38 7.47
CA ALA A 87 3.88 4.36 6.89
C ALA A 87 3.52 4.09 5.41
N LEU A 88 2.23 4.07 5.06
CA LEU A 88 1.77 3.90 3.69
C LEU A 88 2.09 5.09 2.79
N LYS A 89 2.01 6.33 3.31
CA LYS A 89 2.46 7.53 2.59
C LYS A 89 3.96 7.45 2.28
N ASN A 90 4.77 7.07 3.27
CA ASN A 90 6.21 6.89 3.09
C ASN A 90 6.53 5.77 2.09
N PHE A 91 5.77 4.68 2.13
CA PHE A 91 5.88 3.60 1.17
C PHE A 91 5.57 4.06 -0.26
N GLN A 92 4.48 4.80 -0.47
CA GLN A 92 4.13 5.36 -1.78
C GLN A 92 5.22 6.27 -2.34
N GLN A 93 5.82 7.12 -1.50
CA GLN A 93 6.96 7.95 -1.91
C GLN A 93 8.15 7.10 -2.35
N GLN A 94 8.48 6.02 -1.62
CA GLN A 94 9.55 5.10 -2.01
C GLN A 94 9.27 4.41 -3.35
N LEU A 95 8.02 4.05 -3.64
CA LEU A 95 7.65 3.47 -4.94
C LEU A 95 7.89 4.46 -6.09
N TRP A 96 7.50 5.72 -5.91
CA TRP A 96 7.75 6.75 -6.90
C TRP A 96 9.25 6.97 -7.10
N ASP A 97 10.02 7.18 -6.04
CA ASP A 97 11.47 7.39 -6.14
C ASP A 97 12.17 6.21 -6.85
N ALA A 98 11.74 4.98 -6.55
CA ALA A 98 12.23 3.77 -7.19
C ALA A 98 11.88 3.72 -8.69
N ALA A 99 10.63 4.02 -9.04
CA ALA A 99 10.16 4.04 -10.43
C ALA A 99 10.90 5.09 -11.28
N TYR A 100 11.14 6.28 -10.72
CA TYR A 100 11.82 7.37 -11.43
C TYR A 100 13.32 7.13 -11.57
N SER A 101 13.99 6.64 -10.51
CA SER A 101 15.42 6.31 -10.55
C SER A 101 15.74 5.16 -11.50
N HIS A 102 14.81 4.21 -11.66
CA HIS A 102 14.96 3.13 -12.63
C HIS A 102 14.78 3.60 -14.08
N SER A 103 13.88 4.56 -14.33
CA SER A 103 13.64 5.10 -15.67
C SER A 103 14.73 6.06 -16.20
N THR A 104 15.51 6.71 -15.33
CA THR A 104 16.59 7.63 -15.75
C THR A 104 17.91 6.93 -16.09
N GLY A 105 17.99 5.60 -15.99
CA GLY A 105 19.17 4.80 -16.36
C GLY A 105 19.35 4.56 -17.85
N ILE A 106 18.32 4.77 -18.69
CA ILE A 106 18.40 4.65 -20.15
C ILE A 106 17.59 5.80 -20.79
N GLY A 107 18.24 6.91 -21.12
CA GLY A 107 17.93 7.67 -22.34
C GLY A 107 16.69 8.56 -22.44
N ASP A 108 16.01 8.96 -21.36
CA ASP A 108 14.92 9.95 -21.48
C ASP A 108 14.96 11.00 -20.34
N ALA A 109 15.95 11.89 -20.44
CA ALA A 109 15.83 13.19 -19.81
C ALA A 109 14.92 14.04 -20.71
N LEU A 110 13.62 14.10 -20.42
CA LEU A 110 12.75 15.26 -20.68
C LEU A 110 11.33 14.99 -20.11
N VAL A 111 10.89 15.91 -19.25
CA VAL A 111 9.55 16.06 -18.64
C VAL A 111 9.26 15.19 -17.41
N ALA A 112 9.62 15.70 -16.24
CA ALA A 112 8.95 15.34 -15.00
C ALA A 112 7.54 15.94 -15.00
N PRO A 113 6.45 15.16 -14.89
CA PRO A 113 5.15 15.72 -14.52
C PRO A 113 5.22 16.24 -13.08
N SER A 114 4.58 17.39 -12.85
CA SER A 114 4.53 18.05 -11.55
C SER A 114 4.03 17.10 -10.47
N ARG A 115 4.79 17.01 -9.37
CA ARG A 115 4.35 16.41 -8.10
C ARG A 115 2.96 16.97 -7.74
N PRO A 116 1.94 16.14 -7.47
CA PRO A 116 0.74 16.65 -6.82
C PRO A 116 1.12 17.18 -5.42
N ALA A 117 0.54 18.33 -5.07
CA ALA A 117 0.80 19.08 -3.84
C ALA A 117 0.33 18.34 -2.58
#